data_AF-A0A7H9VC40-F1
#
_entry.id   AF-A0A7H9VC40-F1
#
_cell.length_a   1.000
_cell.length_b   1.000
_cell.length_c   1.000
_cell.angle_alpha   90.00
_cell.angle_beta   90.00
_cell.angle_gamma   90.00
#
_symmetry.space_group_name_H-M   'P 1'
#
loop_
_entity.id
_entity.type
_entity.pdbx_description
1 polymer ?
#
loop_
_entity_poly.entity_id
_entity_poly.type
_entity_poly.pdbx_seq_one_letter_code
_entity_poly.pdbx_strand_id
1 'polypeptide(L)'
;MAIQDKPRAIADISAGTILATVTIAVPPERVFRAITAEDQIPLWWGADNMYRTTKHTADVRPGGAWRSEGKGADGQDFHVAGEYLEVEPPHRLVMTWKAPWDGDNLTTVTYTLEAVENGTRLTLRHDGFGSRRDSCRDHGSGWERVLGWLDEFLAKETAARSPSVFHCRLIPPRPDFAFTLTEEERALMNAHADYLRGLLREGRMMIAGPVADPAGPWGLLILQVGTEADARAVTEGDPVARSGRGFRYEILPMMSTIM
;
A
#
# COMPACT_ATOMS: atom_id res chain seq x y z
N MET A 1 -14.71 -5.18 -11.76
CA MET A 1 -13.46 -4.40 -11.83
C MET A 1 -13.86 -2.94 -11.97
N ALA A 2 -14.00 -2.23 -10.85
CA ALA A 2 -14.26 -0.80 -10.88
C ALA A 2 -13.02 -0.11 -11.45
N ILE A 3 -13.21 0.70 -12.49
CA ILE A 3 -12.13 1.44 -13.13
C ILE A 3 -11.62 2.44 -12.09
N GLN A 4 -10.37 2.28 -11.65
CA GLN A 4 -9.67 3.39 -10.96
C GLN A 4 -9.64 4.55 -11.95
N ASP A 5 -10.38 5.61 -11.63
CA ASP A 5 -10.30 6.83 -12.42
C ASP A 5 -8.92 7.45 -12.20
N LYS A 6 -8.19 7.63 -13.31
CA LYS A 6 -6.92 8.35 -13.30
C LYS A 6 -7.13 9.72 -12.63
N PRO A 7 -6.13 10.23 -11.89
CA PRO A 7 -6.16 11.58 -11.39
C PRO A 7 -6.46 12.56 -12.51
N ARG A 8 -7.33 13.53 -12.22
CA ARG A 8 -7.66 14.62 -13.15
C ARG A 8 -7.66 15.93 -12.39
N ALA A 9 -7.15 16.99 -13.01
CA ALA A 9 -7.29 18.35 -12.52
C ALA A 9 -7.80 19.28 -13.62
N ILE A 10 -8.68 20.21 -13.23
CA ILE A 10 -9.19 21.27 -14.10
C ILE A 10 -8.95 22.60 -13.39
N ALA A 11 -8.26 23.52 -14.07
CA ALA A 11 -8.08 24.89 -13.63
C ALA A 11 -9.12 25.78 -14.31
N ASP A 12 -10.08 26.30 -13.54
CA ASP A 12 -10.93 27.41 -13.97
C ASP A 12 -10.16 28.72 -13.79
N ILE A 13 -9.40 29.08 -14.82
CA ILE A 13 -8.59 30.31 -14.84
C ILE A 13 -9.44 31.59 -14.83
N SER A 14 -10.76 31.50 -15.06
CA SER A 14 -11.65 32.65 -14.99
C SER A 14 -12.10 32.91 -13.56
N ALA A 15 -12.36 31.84 -12.79
CA ALA A 15 -12.69 31.89 -11.38
C ALA A 15 -11.46 31.94 -10.46
N GLY A 16 -10.28 31.56 -10.95
CA GLY A 16 -9.07 31.44 -10.13
C GLY A 16 -9.17 30.28 -9.13
N THR A 17 -9.73 29.16 -9.57
CA THR A 17 -9.96 27.95 -8.78
C THR A 17 -9.51 26.71 -9.55
N ILE A 18 -8.96 25.74 -8.83
CA ILE A 18 -8.64 24.41 -9.34
C ILE A 18 -9.54 23.38 -8.66
N LEU A 19 -10.05 22.43 -9.43
CA LEU A 19 -10.69 21.22 -8.94
C LEU A 19 -9.92 20.01 -9.44
N ALA A 20 -9.50 19.13 -8.54
CA ALA A 20 -8.86 17.86 -8.87
C ALA A 20 -9.53 16.70 -8.15
N THR A 21 -9.50 15.51 -8.74
CA THR A 21 -10.11 14.31 -8.17
C THR A 21 -9.35 13.06 -8.54
N VAL A 22 -9.38 12.07 -7.65
CA VAL A 22 -8.88 10.71 -7.88
C VAL A 22 -9.65 9.72 -7.00
N THR A 23 -9.84 8.49 -7.47
CA THR A 23 -10.40 7.39 -6.67
C THR A 23 -9.28 6.41 -6.31
N ILE A 24 -9.02 6.24 -5.02
CA ILE A 24 -7.90 5.45 -4.49
C ILE A 24 -8.43 4.22 -3.76
N ALA A 25 -7.87 3.04 -4.04
CA ALA A 25 -8.34 1.75 -3.53
C ALA A 25 -7.94 1.45 -2.07
N VAL A 26 -8.04 2.43 -1.18
CA VAL A 26 -7.80 2.30 0.28
C VAL A 26 -8.86 3.10 1.06
N PRO A 27 -9.12 2.78 2.34
CA PRO A 27 -10.12 3.50 3.14
C PRO A 27 -9.71 4.96 3.44
N PRO A 28 -10.67 5.87 3.70
CA PRO A 28 -10.41 7.30 3.87
C PRO A 28 -9.37 7.62 4.94
N GLU A 29 -9.33 6.87 6.04
CA GLU A 29 -8.38 7.03 7.13
C GLU A 29 -6.93 6.85 6.66
N ARG A 30 -6.70 5.93 5.72
CA ARG A 30 -5.36 5.68 5.15
C ARG A 30 -4.95 6.82 4.24
N VAL A 31 -5.87 7.33 3.42
CA VAL A 31 -5.63 8.50 2.56
C VAL A 31 -5.35 9.72 3.41
N PHE A 32 -6.18 9.99 4.42
CA PHE A 32 -6.01 11.11 5.35
C PHE A 32 -4.62 11.07 6.00
N ARG A 33 -4.22 9.91 6.53
CA ARG A 33 -2.87 9.72 7.09
C ARG A 33 -1.77 9.98 6.05
N ALA A 34 -1.94 9.55 4.80
CA ALA A 34 -0.95 9.75 3.74
C ALA A 34 -0.71 11.23 3.43
N ILE A 35 -1.76 12.06 3.52
CA ILE A 35 -1.70 13.49 3.19
C ILE A 35 -1.40 14.41 4.38
N THR A 36 -1.32 13.89 5.61
CA THR A 36 -1.03 14.71 6.81
C THR A 36 0.21 14.29 7.59
N ALA A 37 0.59 13.00 7.57
CA ALA A 37 1.61 12.51 8.49
C ALA A 37 3.03 12.82 8.00
N GLU A 38 3.87 13.28 8.95
CA GLU A 38 5.28 13.64 8.71
C GLU A 38 6.10 12.49 8.14
N ASP A 39 5.83 11.26 8.57
CA ASP A 39 6.49 10.05 8.11
C ASP A 39 5.96 9.51 6.77
N GLN A 40 4.90 10.12 6.22
CA GLN A 40 4.24 9.66 4.99
C GLN A 40 4.54 10.56 3.80
N ILE A 41 4.40 11.87 3.93
CA ILE A 41 4.51 12.81 2.80
C ILE A 41 5.83 12.67 2.02
N PRO A 42 7.01 12.60 2.67
CA PRO A 42 8.28 12.44 1.95
C PRO A 42 8.39 11.14 1.14
N LEU A 43 7.56 10.12 1.43
CA LEU A 43 7.60 8.83 0.72
C LEU A 43 6.98 8.89 -0.68
N TRP A 44 6.06 9.84 -0.91
CA TRP A 44 5.26 9.85 -2.14
C TRP A 44 5.21 11.21 -2.84
N TRP A 45 5.38 12.33 -2.12
CA TRP A 45 5.21 13.64 -2.74
C TRP A 45 6.43 14.06 -3.55
N GLY A 46 6.46 13.66 -4.82
CA GLY A 46 7.47 14.03 -5.78
C GLY A 46 8.03 12.87 -6.59
N ALA A 47 8.87 13.19 -7.56
CA ALA A 47 9.69 12.24 -8.33
C ALA A 47 11.08 12.84 -8.58
N ASP A 48 12.11 12.01 -8.59
CA ASP A 48 13.52 12.46 -8.63
C ASP A 48 13.88 13.21 -9.92
N ASN A 49 13.17 12.94 -11.02
CA ASN A 49 13.33 13.65 -12.29
C ASN A 49 12.56 14.98 -12.36
N MET A 50 11.88 15.39 -11.30
CA MET A 50 11.08 16.62 -11.24
C MET A 50 11.35 17.41 -9.98
N TYR A 51 10.77 16.98 -8.87
CA TYR A 51 11.04 17.51 -7.55
C TYR A 51 10.66 16.45 -6.53
N ARG A 52 11.34 16.41 -5.39
CA ARG A 52 11.06 15.45 -4.31
C ARG A 52 10.97 16.17 -2.99
N THR A 53 9.88 15.95 -2.26
CA THR A 53 9.78 16.35 -0.85
C THR A 53 10.71 15.49 -0.02
N THR A 54 11.61 16.12 0.74
CA THR A 54 12.61 15.43 1.58
C THR A 54 12.24 15.48 3.05
N LYS A 55 11.42 16.45 3.47
CA LYS A 55 10.99 16.62 4.86
C LYS A 55 9.60 17.26 4.90
N HIS A 56 8.78 16.79 5.85
CA HIS A 56 7.50 17.39 6.17
C HIS A 56 7.38 17.54 7.69
N THR A 57 6.87 18.67 8.16
CA THR A 57 6.53 18.93 9.56
C THR A 57 5.11 19.47 9.63
N ALA A 58 4.29 18.97 10.54
CA ALA A 58 2.88 19.33 10.62
C ALA A 58 2.31 19.19 12.03
N ASP A 59 1.71 20.28 12.52
CA ASP A 59 0.84 20.27 13.70
C ASP A 59 -0.62 20.11 13.23
N VAL A 60 -1.09 18.87 13.08
CA VAL A 60 -2.35 18.53 12.40
C VAL A 60 -3.58 18.81 13.30
N ARG A 61 -3.87 20.09 13.50
CA ARG A 61 -5.04 20.62 14.21
C ARG A 61 -5.38 22.01 13.65
N PRO A 62 -6.62 22.52 13.82
CA PRO A 62 -6.93 23.91 13.47
C PRO A 62 -5.95 24.89 14.14
N GLY A 63 -5.43 25.83 13.37
CA GLY A 63 -4.40 26.78 13.79
C GLY A 63 -2.97 26.24 13.82
N GLY A 64 -2.76 24.97 13.49
CA GLY A 64 -1.43 24.36 13.47
C GLY A 64 -0.67 24.65 12.18
N ALA A 65 0.62 24.91 12.28
CA ALA A 65 1.48 25.19 11.12
C ALA A 65 1.95 23.89 10.44
N TRP A 66 2.15 23.97 9.13
CA TRP A 66 2.79 22.91 8.35
C TRP A 66 3.85 23.46 7.40
N ARG A 67 4.83 22.62 7.07
CA ARG A 67 5.91 22.94 6.13
C ARG A 67 6.39 21.68 5.42
N SER A 68 6.53 21.78 4.10
CA SER A 68 7.18 20.78 3.25
C SER A 68 8.43 21.39 2.62
N GLU A 69 9.54 20.67 2.71
CA GLU A 69 10.82 21.01 2.10
C GLU A 69 11.17 19.96 1.05
N GLY A 70 11.81 20.38 -0.04
CA GLY A 70 12.18 19.46 -1.10
C GLY A 70 13.29 19.98 -2.00
N LYS A 71 13.66 19.15 -2.96
CA LYS A 71 14.67 19.45 -3.98
C LYS A 71 14.05 19.38 -5.37
N GLY A 72 14.34 20.37 -6.21
CA GLY A 72 14.05 20.33 -7.65
C GLY A 72 15.02 19.43 -8.41
N ALA A 73 14.70 19.11 -9.67
CA ALA A 73 15.55 18.34 -10.58
C ALA A 73 16.87 19.06 -10.91
N ASP A 74 16.91 20.37 -10.74
CA ASP A 74 18.10 21.22 -10.80
C ASP A 74 18.98 21.14 -9.54
N GLY A 75 18.55 20.38 -8.53
CA GLY A 75 19.21 20.23 -7.23
C GLY A 75 18.93 21.36 -6.25
N GLN A 76 18.15 22.38 -6.63
CA GLN A 76 17.85 23.53 -5.78
C GLN A 76 16.81 23.18 -4.72
N ASP A 77 16.99 23.71 -3.52
CA ASP A 77 16.04 23.53 -2.43
C ASP A 77 14.82 24.44 -2.61
N PHE A 78 13.64 23.90 -2.32
CA PHE A 78 12.39 24.66 -2.24
C PHE A 78 11.62 24.30 -0.97
N HIS A 79 10.65 25.13 -0.62
CA HIS A 79 9.71 24.81 0.44
C HIS A 79 8.33 25.39 0.15
N VAL A 80 7.30 24.79 0.74
CA VAL A 80 5.93 25.31 0.80
C VAL A 80 5.49 25.22 2.26
N ALA A 81 4.70 26.18 2.71
CA ALA A 81 4.21 26.20 4.09
C ALA A 81 2.79 26.77 4.17
N GLY A 82 2.16 26.59 5.33
CA GLY A 82 0.86 27.15 5.62
C GLY A 82 0.39 26.80 7.02
N GLU A 83 -0.92 26.91 7.22
CA GLU A 83 -1.64 26.66 8.46
C GLU A 83 -2.89 25.83 8.16
N TYR A 84 -3.21 24.87 9.02
CA TYR A 84 -4.47 24.13 8.94
C TYR A 84 -5.63 24.99 9.44
N LEU A 85 -6.61 25.21 8.59
CA LEU A 85 -7.83 25.96 8.91
C LEU A 85 -8.92 25.05 9.49
N GLU A 86 -9.10 23.87 8.92
CA GLU A 86 -10.05 22.85 9.37
C GLU A 86 -9.41 21.46 9.30
N VAL A 87 -9.64 20.63 10.32
CA VAL A 87 -9.13 19.27 10.40
C VAL A 87 -10.23 18.37 10.94
N GLU A 88 -10.86 17.58 10.08
CA GLU A 88 -11.92 16.64 10.44
C GLU A 88 -11.57 15.24 9.89
N PRO A 89 -10.75 14.46 10.62
CA PRO A 89 -10.37 13.14 10.16
C PRO A 89 -11.57 12.17 10.13
N PRO A 90 -11.69 11.30 9.11
CA PRO A 90 -10.86 11.23 7.90
C PRO A 90 -11.45 12.02 6.72
N HIS A 91 -12.47 12.85 6.92
CA HIS A 91 -13.34 13.34 5.84
C HIS A 91 -12.90 14.65 5.19
N ARG A 92 -12.25 15.55 5.95
CA ARG A 92 -12.00 16.92 5.46
C ARG A 92 -10.74 17.52 6.05
N LEU A 93 -9.99 18.22 5.21
CA LEU A 93 -8.78 18.97 5.58
C LEU A 93 -8.73 20.26 4.78
N VAL A 94 -8.67 21.40 5.47
CA VAL A 94 -8.50 22.71 4.84
C VAL A 94 -7.21 23.32 5.35
N MET A 95 -6.36 23.78 4.44
CA MET A 95 -5.07 24.39 4.77
C MET A 95 -4.79 25.60 3.89
N THR A 96 -4.09 26.59 4.42
CA THR A 96 -3.49 27.64 3.59
C THR A 96 -2.27 27.10 2.86
N TRP A 97 -1.92 27.75 1.76
CA TRP A 97 -0.81 27.35 0.90
C TRP A 97 -0.01 28.59 0.50
N LYS A 98 1.25 28.66 0.95
CA LYS A 98 2.22 29.69 0.57
C LYS A 98 3.38 29.05 -0.17
N ALA A 99 3.43 29.28 -1.48
CA ALA A 99 4.49 28.81 -2.37
C ALA A 99 5.43 29.96 -2.75
N PRO A 100 6.75 29.80 -2.64
CA PRO A 100 7.71 30.89 -2.88
C PRO A 100 7.73 31.36 -4.34
N TRP A 101 7.33 30.50 -5.28
CA TRP A 101 7.20 30.85 -6.70
C TRP A 101 5.92 31.63 -7.04
N ASP A 102 4.95 31.75 -6.12
CA ASP A 102 3.74 32.58 -6.28
C ASP A 102 3.83 33.88 -5.46
N GLY A 103 5.04 34.32 -5.10
CA GLY A 103 5.26 35.55 -4.33
C GLY A 103 4.70 35.48 -2.90
N ASP A 104 4.07 36.57 -2.45
CA ASP A 104 3.45 36.67 -1.12
C ASP A 104 1.96 36.25 -1.10
N ASN A 105 1.46 35.66 -2.17
CA ASN A 105 0.09 35.21 -2.24
C ASN A 105 -0.16 34.04 -1.28
N LEU A 106 -1.29 34.11 -0.58
CA LEU A 106 -1.79 33.03 0.27
C LEU A 106 -3.05 32.46 -0.38
N THR A 107 -3.02 31.18 -0.72
CA THR A 107 -4.14 30.45 -1.29
C THR A 107 -4.67 29.42 -0.30
N THR A 108 -5.79 28.78 -0.62
CA THR A 108 -6.42 27.76 0.25
C THR A 108 -6.60 26.46 -0.50
N VAL A 109 -6.23 25.34 0.13
CA VAL A 109 -6.43 23.99 -0.37
C VAL A 109 -7.41 23.25 0.54
N THR A 110 -8.45 22.69 -0.05
CA THR A 110 -9.46 21.87 0.62
C THR A 110 -9.41 20.45 0.05
N TYR A 111 -9.14 19.47 0.91
CA TYR A 111 -9.33 18.05 0.62
C TYR A 111 -10.66 17.60 1.19
N THR A 112 -11.42 16.84 0.40
CA THR A 112 -12.64 16.13 0.82
C THR A 112 -12.48 14.65 0.47
N LEU A 113 -12.65 13.78 1.46
CA LEU A 113 -12.48 12.34 1.34
C LEU A 113 -13.82 11.64 1.59
N GLU A 114 -14.34 11.00 0.55
CA GLU A 114 -15.62 10.30 0.59
C GLU A 114 -15.40 8.80 0.40
N ALA A 115 -15.93 7.98 1.28
CA ALA A 115 -15.94 6.54 1.10
C ALA A 115 -16.78 6.17 -0.13
N VAL A 116 -16.23 5.30 -0.99
CA VAL A 116 -16.90 4.70 -2.13
C VAL A 116 -16.74 3.17 -2.04
N GLU A 117 -17.53 2.42 -2.82
CA GLU A 117 -17.61 0.95 -2.74
C GLU A 117 -16.24 0.26 -2.68
N ASN A 118 -15.25 0.75 -3.42
CA ASN A 118 -13.92 0.15 -3.53
C ASN A 118 -12.78 1.07 -3.05
N GLY A 119 -13.05 2.01 -2.12
CA GLY A 119 -12.00 2.84 -1.53
C GLY A 119 -12.47 4.26 -1.21
N THR A 120 -11.69 5.26 -1.63
CA THR A 120 -11.92 6.66 -1.31
C THR A 120 -11.92 7.51 -2.57
N ARG A 121 -12.95 8.34 -2.75
CA ARG A 121 -12.90 9.46 -3.68
C ARG A 121 -12.30 10.66 -2.96
N LEU A 122 -11.12 11.08 -3.38
CA LEU A 122 -10.48 12.31 -2.94
C LEU A 122 -10.83 13.41 -3.93
N THR A 123 -11.43 14.49 -3.44
CA THR A 123 -11.62 15.74 -4.16
C THR A 123 -10.75 16.83 -3.54
N LEU A 124 -9.99 17.52 -4.37
CA LEU A 124 -9.15 18.65 -3.99
C LEU A 124 -9.67 19.92 -4.67
N ARG A 125 -9.88 20.96 -3.88
CA ARG A 125 -10.17 22.31 -4.37
C ARG A 125 -9.06 23.26 -3.94
N HIS A 126 -8.52 24.05 -4.86
CA HIS A 126 -7.52 25.06 -4.56
C HIS A 126 -8.02 26.44 -5.04
N ASP A 127 -8.19 27.36 -4.10
CA ASP A 127 -8.76 28.69 -4.32
C ASP A 127 -7.77 29.82 -4.03
N GLY A 128 -8.08 31.01 -4.53
CA GLY A 128 -7.38 32.24 -4.17
C GLY A 128 -6.47 32.80 -5.24
N PHE A 129 -6.49 32.25 -6.46
CA PHE A 129 -5.64 32.73 -7.57
C PHE A 129 -6.10 34.07 -8.16
N GLY A 130 -7.39 34.40 -8.07
CA GLY A 130 -7.92 35.65 -8.63
C GLY A 130 -7.54 35.83 -10.10
N SER A 131 -6.91 36.95 -10.45
CA SER A 131 -6.44 37.23 -11.81
C SER A 131 -5.14 36.54 -12.22
N ARG A 132 -4.50 35.75 -11.34
CA ARG A 132 -3.22 35.06 -11.59
C ARG A 132 -3.43 33.78 -12.43
N ARG A 133 -3.82 33.95 -13.69
CA ARG A 133 -4.22 32.87 -14.60
C ARG A 133 -3.13 31.82 -14.83
N ASP A 134 -1.88 32.26 -14.99
CA ASP A 134 -0.76 31.35 -15.24
C ASP A 134 -0.45 30.52 -13.98
N SER A 135 -0.40 31.16 -12.81
CA SER A 135 -0.25 30.46 -11.53
C SER A 135 -1.37 29.43 -11.28
N CYS A 136 -2.62 29.79 -11.57
CA CYS A 136 -3.77 28.87 -11.48
C CYS A 136 -3.62 27.66 -12.42
N ARG A 137 -3.15 27.89 -13.65
CA ARG A 137 -2.92 26.83 -14.64
C ARG A 137 -1.81 25.89 -14.19
N ASP A 138 -0.67 26.45 -13.78
CA ASP A 138 0.53 25.70 -13.42
C ASP A 138 0.30 24.85 -12.16
N HIS A 139 -0.36 25.41 -11.14
CA HIS A 139 -0.79 24.64 -9.98
C HIS A 139 -1.79 23.55 -10.36
N GLY A 140 -2.68 23.80 -11.32
CA GLY A 140 -3.61 22.80 -11.83
C GLY A 140 -2.91 21.56 -12.40
N SER A 141 -1.95 21.78 -13.31
CA SER A 141 -1.09 20.70 -13.83
C SER A 141 -0.24 20.04 -12.74
N GLY A 142 0.16 20.81 -11.71
CA GLY A 142 0.84 20.29 -10.53
C GLY A 142 -0.02 19.29 -9.74
N TRP A 143 -1.27 19.63 -9.45
CA TRP A 143 -2.17 18.78 -8.65
C TRP A 143 -2.51 17.46 -9.32
N GLU A 144 -2.72 17.44 -10.63
CA GLU A 144 -2.95 16.18 -11.36
C GLU A 144 -1.80 15.19 -11.13
N ARG A 145 -0.57 15.70 -11.19
CA ARG A 145 0.64 14.90 -10.94
C ARG A 145 0.78 14.47 -9.49
N VAL A 146 0.54 15.39 -8.55
CA VAL A 146 0.63 15.11 -7.11
C VAL A 146 -0.35 14.01 -6.70
N LEU A 147 -1.60 14.08 -7.19
CA LEU A 147 -2.59 13.03 -6.95
C LEU A 147 -2.20 11.70 -7.61
N GLY A 148 -1.51 11.72 -8.77
CA GLY A 148 -0.95 10.52 -9.37
C GLY A 148 0.10 9.83 -8.50
N TRP A 149 1.04 10.60 -7.94
CA TRP A 149 2.03 10.02 -7.02
C TRP A 149 1.41 9.44 -5.75
N LEU A 150 0.38 10.11 -5.20
CA LEU A 150 -0.36 9.60 -4.04
C LEU A 150 -1.06 8.27 -4.35
N ASP A 151 -1.77 8.19 -5.48
CA ASP A 151 -2.46 6.97 -5.92
C ASP A 151 -1.46 5.83 -6.14
N GLU A 152 -0.35 6.07 -6.85
CA GLU A 152 0.70 5.08 -7.07
C GLU A 152 1.32 4.56 -5.77
N PHE A 153 1.58 5.44 -4.80
CA PHE A 153 2.14 5.06 -3.50
C PHE A 153 1.19 4.13 -2.73
N LEU A 154 -0.09 4.48 -2.66
CA LEU A 154 -1.10 3.70 -1.94
C LEU A 154 -1.46 2.40 -2.68
N ALA A 155 -1.42 2.40 -4.01
CA ALA A 155 -1.57 1.20 -4.83
C ALA A 155 -0.41 0.20 -4.60
N LYS A 156 0.84 0.68 -4.52
CA LYS A 156 2.01 -0.16 -4.21
C LYS A 156 1.91 -0.80 -2.83
N GLU A 157 1.45 -0.06 -1.81
CA GLU A 157 1.21 -0.62 -0.48
C GLU A 157 0.15 -1.72 -0.51
N THR A 158 -0.93 -1.51 -1.27
CA THR A 158 -2.01 -2.49 -1.41
C THR A 158 -1.52 -3.73 -2.16
N ALA A 159 -0.79 -3.57 -3.26
CA ALA A 159 -0.20 -4.67 -4.02
C ALA A 159 0.80 -5.50 -3.20
N ALA A 160 1.59 -4.84 -2.35
CA ALA A 160 2.50 -5.52 -1.41
C ALA A 160 1.75 -6.25 -0.27
N ARG A 161 0.48 -5.92 -0.02
CA ARG A 161 -0.37 -6.54 1.00
C ARG A 161 -1.39 -7.53 0.44
N SER A 162 -1.61 -7.56 -0.87
CA SER A 162 -2.39 -8.60 -1.53
C SER A 162 -1.73 -9.94 -1.25
N PRO A 163 -2.47 -10.93 -0.71
CA PRO A 163 -1.86 -12.18 -0.32
C PRO A 163 -1.30 -12.87 -1.56
N SER A 164 0.01 -13.07 -1.54
CA SER A 164 0.75 -13.84 -2.52
C SER A 164 0.49 -15.32 -2.30
N VAL A 165 0.47 -16.07 -3.39
CA VAL A 165 0.27 -17.52 -3.33
C VAL A 165 1.62 -18.21 -3.42
N PHE A 166 1.87 -19.15 -2.51
CA PHE A 166 3.10 -19.93 -2.48
C PHE A 166 2.80 -21.41 -2.64
N HIS A 167 3.47 -22.05 -3.59
CA HIS A 167 3.57 -23.50 -3.68
C HIS A 167 4.67 -23.97 -2.71
N CYS A 168 4.26 -24.71 -1.69
CA CYS A 168 5.16 -25.28 -0.70
C CYS A 168 5.17 -26.81 -0.85
N ARG A 169 6.34 -27.37 -1.19
CA ARG A 169 6.56 -28.81 -1.31
C ARG A 169 7.21 -29.33 -0.04
N LEU A 170 6.49 -30.17 0.71
CA LEU A 170 7.01 -30.92 1.84
C LEU A 170 7.69 -32.20 1.34
N ILE A 171 9.00 -32.27 1.51
CA ILE A 171 9.83 -33.43 1.17
C ILE A 171 9.99 -34.29 2.43
N PRO A 172 9.52 -35.55 2.43
CA PRO A 172 9.71 -36.45 3.55
C PRO A 172 11.18 -36.88 3.68
N PRO A 173 11.61 -37.40 4.85
CA PRO A 173 13.01 -37.76 5.07
C PRO A 173 13.49 -38.96 4.25
N ARG A 174 12.57 -39.75 3.67
CA ARG A 174 12.88 -40.88 2.78
C ARG A 174 11.77 -41.12 1.74
N PRO A 175 12.08 -41.69 0.56
CA PRO A 175 11.11 -41.85 -0.54
C PRO A 175 9.91 -42.75 -0.24
N ASP A 176 10.08 -43.75 0.62
CA ASP A 176 9.06 -44.72 1.00
C ASP A 176 8.30 -44.32 2.28
N PHE A 177 8.56 -43.11 2.82
CA PHE A 177 8.04 -42.63 4.11
C PHE A 177 6.52 -42.85 4.25
N ALA A 178 5.76 -42.49 3.21
CA ALA A 178 4.31 -42.59 3.21
C ALA A 178 3.77 -44.02 3.34
N PHE A 179 4.61 -45.03 3.09
CA PHE A 179 4.27 -46.45 3.13
C PHE A 179 4.88 -47.17 4.33
N THR A 180 5.91 -46.60 4.97
CA THR A 180 6.67 -47.25 6.04
C THR A 180 6.64 -46.49 7.36
N LEU A 181 5.57 -45.74 7.65
CA LEU A 181 5.45 -44.95 8.88
C LEU A 181 5.52 -45.82 10.14
N THR A 182 6.44 -45.44 11.04
CA THR A 182 6.43 -45.89 12.43
C THR A 182 5.25 -45.25 13.21
N GLU A 183 4.95 -45.77 14.40
CA GLU A 183 3.89 -45.20 15.24
C GLU A 183 4.18 -43.76 15.66
N GLU A 184 5.45 -43.45 15.97
CA GLU A 184 5.88 -42.08 16.28
C GLU A 184 5.73 -41.14 15.08
N GLU A 185 6.11 -41.60 13.88
CA GLU A 185 5.94 -40.82 12.64
C GLU A 185 4.45 -40.61 12.31
N ARG A 186 3.60 -41.60 12.58
CA ARG A 186 2.14 -41.47 12.42
C ARG A 186 1.57 -40.41 13.37
N ALA A 187 1.98 -40.41 14.63
CA ALA A 187 1.59 -39.38 15.58
C ALA A 187 2.06 -37.98 15.14
N LEU A 188 3.28 -37.87 14.62
CA LEU A 188 3.80 -36.62 14.06
C LEU A 188 2.98 -36.15 12.84
N MET A 189 2.62 -37.04 11.92
CA MET A 189 1.80 -36.70 10.76
C MET A 189 0.38 -36.29 11.15
N ASN A 190 -0.17 -36.82 12.25
CA ASN A 190 -1.45 -36.35 12.79
C ASN A 190 -1.33 -34.91 13.30
N ALA A 191 -0.28 -34.58 14.06
CA ALA A 191 -0.02 -33.23 14.54
C ALA A 191 0.17 -32.24 13.37
N HIS A 192 0.90 -32.65 12.33
CA HIS A 192 1.02 -31.91 11.07
C HIS A 192 -0.34 -31.67 10.42
N ALA A 193 -1.17 -32.71 10.25
CA ALA A 193 -2.49 -32.56 9.66
C ALA A 193 -3.39 -31.58 10.44
N ASP A 194 -3.33 -31.59 11.78
CA ASP A 194 -4.08 -30.67 12.63
C ASP A 194 -3.58 -29.22 12.50
N TYR A 195 -2.27 -29.03 12.38
CA TYR A 195 -1.66 -27.73 12.08
C TYR A 195 -2.16 -27.19 10.73
N LEU A 196 -2.12 -27.99 9.66
CA LEU A 196 -2.60 -27.59 8.33
C LEU A 196 -4.11 -27.27 8.33
N ARG A 197 -4.92 -28.05 9.04
CA ARG A 197 -6.36 -27.76 9.23
C ARG A 197 -6.60 -26.45 9.96
N GLY A 198 -5.69 -26.03 10.84
CA GLY A 198 -5.70 -24.70 11.44
C GLY A 198 -5.54 -23.61 10.37
N LEU A 199 -4.50 -23.71 9.55
CA LEU A 199 -4.20 -22.75 8.49
C LEU A 199 -5.30 -22.64 7.43
N LEU A 200 -5.92 -23.76 7.07
CA LEU A 200 -7.08 -23.80 6.17
C LEU A 200 -8.27 -23.02 6.76
N ARG A 201 -8.55 -23.17 8.06
CA ARG A 201 -9.63 -22.43 8.74
C ARG A 201 -9.32 -20.94 8.88
N GLU A 202 -8.05 -20.58 9.03
CA GLU A 202 -7.58 -19.18 9.10
C GLU A 202 -7.55 -18.49 7.72
N GLY A 203 -7.78 -19.22 6.62
CA GLY A 203 -7.67 -18.68 5.26
C GLY A 203 -6.23 -18.40 4.81
N ARG A 204 -5.22 -18.88 5.54
CA ARG A 204 -3.79 -18.74 5.21
C ARG A 204 -3.28 -19.85 4.29
N MET A 205 -4.12 -20.84 4.02
CA MET A 205 -3.87 -21.97 3.15
C MET A 205 -5.12 -22.25 2.34
N MET A 206 -4.95 -22.54 1.05
CA MET A 206 -6.05 -22.87 0.15
C MET A 206 -6.27 -24.37 0.01
N ILE A 207 -5.16 -25.13 -0.08
CA ILE A 207 -5.21 -26.58 -0.20
C ILE A 207 -3.95 -27.18 0.39
N ALA A 208 -4.09 -28.37 0.97
CA ALA A 208 -2.97 -29.23 1.27
C ALA A 208 -3.31 -30.71 1.10
N GLY A 209 -2.32 -31.52 0.76
CA GLY A 209 -2.49 -32.96 0.65
C GLY A 209 -1.26 -33.68 0.11
N PRO A 210 -1.21 -35.02 0.22
CA PRO A 210 -0.14 -35.81 -0.37
C PRO A 210 -0.28 -35.86 -1.90
N VAL A 211 0.86 -35.77 -2.58
CA VAL A 211 0.99 -35.99 -4.02
C VAL A 211 1.61 -37.37 -4.24
N ALA A 212 0.90 -38.22 -4.97
CA ALA A 212 1.33 -39.56 -5.35
C ALA A 212 2.26 -39.52 -6.57
N ASP A 213 3.45 -38.96 -6.39
CA ASP A 213 4.49 -38.90 -7.42
C ASP A 213 5.18 -40.28 -7.57
N PRO A 214 5.32 -40.83 -8.79
CA PRO A 214 6.02 -42.09 -9.03
C PRO A 214 7.47 -42.11 -8.51
N ALA A 215 8.13 -40.96 -8.38
CA ALA A 215 9.47 -40.86 -7.81
C ALA A 215 9.50 -40.93 -6.27
N GLY A 216 8.35 -40.89 -5.62
CA GLY A 216 8.19 -40.91 -4.16
C GLY A 216 7.16 -39.87 -3.69
N PRO A 217 6.21 -40.22 -2.80
CA PRO A 217 5.19 -39.27 -2.34
C PRO A 217 5.78 -38.05 -1.62
N TRP A 218 5.15 -36.89 -1.81
CA TRP A 218 5.51 -35.63 -1.14
C TRP A 218 4.25 -34.83 -0.78
N GLY A 219 4.36 -33.83 0.11
CA GLY A 219 3.21 -33.02 0.52
C GLY A 219 3.09 -31.73 -0.29
N LEU A 220 1.91 -31.48 -0.87
CA LEU A 220 1.54 -30.22 -1.50
C LEU A 220 0.86 -29.32 -0.47
N LEU A 221 1.32 -28.08 -0.36
CA LEU A 221 0.66 -27.02 0.39
C LEU A 221 0.60 -25.78 -0.51
N ILE A 222 -0.58 -25.20 -0.69
CA ILE A 222 -0.74 -23.90 -1.34
C ILE A 222 -1.12 -22.87 -0.28
N LEU A 223 -0.17 -22.00 0.07
CA LEU A 223 -0.35 -20.93 1.05
C LEU A 223 -0.86 -19.65 0.39
N GLN A 224 -1.67 -18.89 1.13
CA GLN A 224 -2.13 -17.56 0.78
C GLN A 224 -1.72 -16.60 1.90
N VAL A 225 -0.57 -15.94 1.74
CA VAL A 225 0.06 -15.09 2.77
C VAL A 225 0.70 -13.85 2.16
N GLY A 226 0.94 -12.80 2.95
CA GLY A 226 1.40 -11.51 2.44
C GLY A 226 2.78 -11.55 1.78
N THR A 227 3.72 -12.27 2.39
CA THR A 227 5.13 -12.28 1.97
C THR A 227 5.78 -13.67 2.01
N GLU A 228 6.95 -13.82 1.38
CA GLU A 228 7.74 -15.05 1.47
C GLU A 228 8.22 -15.33 2.91
N ALA A 229 8.47 -14.28 3.70
CA ALA A 229 8.82 -14.41 5.11
C ALA A 229 7.67 -15.03 5.91
N ASP A 230 6.43 -14.64 5.60
CA ASP A 230 5.23 -15.26 6.21
C ASP A 230 5.09 -16.73 5.82
N ALA A 231 5.36 -17.06 4.54
CA ALA A 231 5.35 -18.45 4.07
C ALA A 231 6.40 -19.30 4.78
N ARG A 232 7.62 -18.76 4.94
CA ARG A 232 8.71 -19.39 5.72
C ARG A 232 8.27 -19.63 7.17
N ALA A 233 7.73 -18.61 7.83
CA ALA A 233 7.26 -18.71 9.21
C ALA A 233 6.16 -19.78 9.37
N VAL A 234 5.27 -19.94 8.39
CA VAL A 234 4.29 -21.05 8.36
C VAL A 234 5.00 -22.39 8.28
N THR A 235 5.90 -22.58 7.31
CA THR A 235 6.59 -23.87 7.12
C THR A 235 7.51 -24.25 8.29
N GLU A 236 8.16 -23.28 8.93
CA GLU A 236 8.96 -23.46 10.16
C GLU A 236 8.10 -23.68 11.41
N GLY A 237 6.84 -23.24 11.36
CA GLY A 237 5.82 -23.49 12.38
C GLY A 237 5.32 -24.93 12.41
N ASP A 238 5.48 -25.65 11.29
CA ASP A 238 4.94 -26.99 11.12
C ASP A 238 5.60 -28.02 12.07
N PRO A 239 4.82 -28.85 12.78
CA PRO A 239 5.34 -29.94 13.58
C PRO A 239 6.39 -30.81 12.88
N VAL A 240 6.24 -31.13 11.59
CA VAL A 240 7.23 -31.99 10.90
C VAL A 240 8.56 -31.28 10.72
N ALA A 241 8.56 -29.98 10.44
CA ALA A 241 9.79 -29.19 10.32
C ALA A 241 10.48 -29.04 11.69
N ARG A 242 9.70 -28.78 12.75
CA ARG A 242 10.21 -28.63 14.12
C ARG A 242 10.73 -29.92 14.74
N SER A 243 10.29 -31.07 14.24
CA SER A 243 10.66 -32.38 14.78
C SER A 243 12.14 -32.74 14.65
N GLY A 244 12.88 -32.09 13.74
CA GLY A 244 14.27 -32.44 13.43
C GLY A 244 14.42 -33.78 12.70
N ARG A 245 13.33 -34.43 12.26
CA ARG A 245 13.33 -35.76 11.63
C ARG A 245 13.64 -35.75 10.12
N GLY A 246 14.30 -34.70 9.62
CA GLY A 246 14.76 -34.62 8.23
C GLY A 246 13.72 -34.22 7.18
N PHE A 247 12.53 -33.76 7.59
CA PHE A 247 11.57 -33.13 6.67
C PHE A 247 12.11 -31.79 6.18
N ARG A 248 11.84 -31.45 4.93
CA ARG A 248 12.27 -30.18 4.32
C ARG A 248 11.15 -29.56 3.50
N TYR A 249 11.10 -28.24 3.50
CA TYR A 249 10.19 -27.48 2.65
C TYR A 249 10.95 -26.82 1.50
N GLU A 250 10.42 -26.94 0.29
CA GLU A 250 10.72 -26.02 -0.82
C GLU A 250 9.57 -25.02 -0.93
N ILE A 251 9.87 -23.72 -0.91
CA ILE A 251 8.87 -22.64 -0.94
C ILE A 251 9.07 -21.87 -2.23
N LEU A 252 8.03 -21.84 -3.07
CA LEU A 252 8.08 -21.25 -4.40
C LEU A 252 6.92 -20.27 -4.58
N PRO A 253 7.18 -18.98 -4.84
CA PRO A 253 6.12 -18.02 -5.16
C PRO A 253 5.47 -18.41 -6.50
N MET A 254 4.14 -18.40 -6.54
CA MET A 254 3.38 -18.62 -7.76
C MET A 254 3.26 -17.31 -8.54
N MET A 255 3.75 -17.28 -9.79
CA MET A 255 3.73 -16.08 -10.63
C MET A 255 2.32 -15.62 -10.99
N SER A 256 1.36 -16.55 -11.06
CA SER A 256 -0.06 -16.27 -11.25
C SER A 256 -0.90 -17.42 -10.69
N THR A 257 -2.16 -17.15 -10.39
CA THR A 257 -3.12 -18.15 -9.91
C THR A 257 -4.48 -17.94 -10.58
N ILE A 258 -5.21 -19.03 -10.76
CA ILE A 258 -6.62 -19.04 -11.15
C ILE A 258 -7.33 -19.73 -9.99
N MET A 259 -8.25 -19.02 -9.33
CA MET A 259 -8.99 -19.47 -8.15
C MET A 259 -10.49 -19.49 -8.45
#